data_AF-A0A538KJY5-F1
#
_entry.id   AF-A0A538KJY5-F1
#
_cell.length_a   1.000
_cell.length_b   1.000
_cell.length_c   1.000
_cell.angle_alpha   90.00
_cell.angle_beta   90.00
_cell.angle_gamma   90.00
#
_symmetry.space_group_name_H-M   'P 1'
#
loop_
_entity.id
_entity.type
_entity.pdbx_description
1 polymer ?
#
loop_
_entity_poly.entity_id
_entity_poly.type
_entity_poly.pdbx_seq_one_letter_code
_entity_poly.pdbx_strand_id
1 'polypeptide(L)'
;MPELAVDNPLDSNVLLYDGEELLGAKQNRILNVSVLVAAGSKTVIPVSCVEEGRWSARSAFFSSARHAAYPELRRRKAEQLSAEPMARGAAQSAVWEEVRSKSARLHASSPTGAQADIFKTREKDLDLLRKRFALEPGHCGAVFAVGDRICLDYVSQPEAFARLYPKLLNGYLLDAIEWLDHEPAGYELFAAHYLATEAATRSRRPSAGLGEDVRFRGHGVVGSGLEFEGEIVQCCSFSSETAPAATTTIARPSQRHG
;
A
#
# COMPACT_ATOMS: atom_id res chain seq x y z
N MET A 1 12.35 -0.49 15.48
CA MET A 1 10.99 -0.46 16.05
C MET A 1 10.00 -0.27 14.90
N PRO A 2 9.16 -1.28 14.62
CA PRO A 2 8.24 -1.32 13.48
C PRO A 2 6.83 -0.78 13.82
N GLU A 3 6.73 0.11 14.81
CA GLU A 3 5.46 0.70 15.27
C GLU A 3 5.66 2.18 15.56
N LEU A 4 4.59 2.97 15.40
CA LEU A 4 4.55 4.39 15.77
C LEU A 4 3.30 4.67 16.61
N ALA A 5 3.41 5.63 17.53
CA ALA A 5 2.26 6.21 18.20
C ALA A 5 1.74 7.40 17.39
N VAL A 6 0.43 7.46 17.22
CA VAL A 6 -0.31 8.55 16.59
C VAL A 6 -1.17 9.20 17.64
N ASP A 7 -1.20 10.53 17.64
CA ASP A 7 -2.10 11.35 18.44
C ASP A 7 -3.05 12.08 17.48
N ASN A 8 -4.37 11.86 17.61
CA ASN A 8 -5.39 12.59 16.89
C ASN A 8 -6.06 13.60 17.84
N PRO A 9 -5.60 14.86 17.88
CA PRO A 9 -6.17 15.87 18.76
C PRO A 9 -7.46 16.50 18.21
N LEU A 10 -7.93 16.08 17.04
CA LEU A 10 -9.11 16.63 16.39
C LEU A 10 -10.39 16.06 16.99
N ASP A 11 -11.51 16.72 16.72
CA ASP A 11 -12.89 16.29 17.02
C ASP A 11 -13.46 15.34 15.95
N SER A 12 -12.71 15.08 14.88
CA SER A 12 -13.07 14.16 13.80
C SER A 12 -12.15 12.94 13.74
N ASN A 13 -12.68 11.81 13.26
CA ASN A 13 -11.88 10.64 12.93
C ASN A 13 -10.94 10.96 11.76
N VAL A 14 -9.73 10.38 11.77
CA VAL A 14 -8.70 10.61 10.74
C VAL A 14 -8.31 9.28 10.10
N LEU A 15 -8.43 9.20 8.78
CA LEU A 15 -7.90 8.07 8.01
C LEU A 15 -6.40 8.25 7.76
N LEU A 16 -5.60 7.32 8.25
CA LEU A 16 -4.22 7.11 7.82
C LEU A 16 -4.22 6.02 6.75
N TYR A 17 -3.65 6.32 5.57
CA TYR A 17 -3.78 5.43 4.42
C TYR A 17 -2.58 4.48 4.29
N ASP A 18 -2.86 3.22 3.93
CA ASP A 18 -1.85 2.21 3.63
C ASP A 18 -0.80 2.73 2.62
N GLY A 19 0.47 2.67 3.01
CA GLY A 19 1.58 3.01 2.13
C GLY A 19 1.94 4.50 2.09
N GLU A 20 1.23 5.38 2.81
CA GLU A 20 1.72 6.76 3.00
C GLU A 20 3.09 6.76 3.66
N GLU A 21 4.03 7.57 3.13
CA GLU A 21 5.36 7.71 3.72
C GLU A 21 5.39 8.83 4.77
N LEU A 22 6.01 8.50 5.90
CA LEU A 22 6.30 9.38 7.03
C LEU A 22 7.80 9.65 7.06
N LEU A 23 8.18 10.92 6.94
CA LEU A 23 9.55 11.39 6.85
C LEU A 23 10.08 11.87 8.21
N GLY A 24 11.32 11.51 8.54
CA GLY A 24 12.03 12.05 9.71
C GLY A 24 12.42 11.00 10.74
N ALA A 25 12.35 11.36 12.02
CA ALA A 25 12.81 10.56 13.14
C ALA A 25 14.20 9.94 12.88
N LYS A 26 14.40 8.66 13.22
CA LYS A 26 15.64 7.93 12.91
C LYS A 26 15.70 7.41 11.46
N GLN A 27 14.55 7.18 10.85
CA GLN A 27 14.39 6.59 9.51
C GLN A 27 12.98 6.87 9.02
N ASN A 28 12.80 7.01 7.70
CA ASN A 28 11.47 7.08 7.10
C ASN A 28 10.69 5.77 7.27
N ARG A 29 9.36 5.89 7.27
CA ARG A 29 8.42 4.77 7.49
C ARG A 29 7.28 4.83 6.48
N ILE A 30 6.73 3.69 6.10
CA ILE A 30 5.42 3.61 5.43
C ILE A 30 4.41 2.91 6.33
N LEU A 31 3.15 3.30 6.20
CA LEU A 31 2.02 2.65 6.87
C LEU A 31 1.84 1.21 6.35
N ASN A 32 1.73 0.24 7.26
CA ASN A 32 1.51 -1.15 6.86
C ASN A 32 0.06 -1.47 6.52
N VAL A 33 -0.87 -0.68 7.06
CA VAL A 33 -2.31 -0.86 6.95
C VAL A 33 -2.99 0.52 6.97
N SER A 34 -4.22 0.59 6.47
CA SER A 34 -5.08 1.75 6.70
C SER A 34 -5.65 1.72 8.12
N VAL A 35 -5.68 2.87 8.80
CA VAL A 35 -6.18 2.99 10.17
C VAL A 35 -7.08 4.20 10.28
N LEU A 36 -8.32 3.99 10.76
CA LEU A 36 -9.20 5.09 11.13
C LEU A 36 -8.98 5.42 12.62
N VAL A 37 -8.25 6.51 12.87
CA VAL A 37 -7.90 6.94 14.23
C VAL A 37 -9.07 7.76 14.79
N ALA A 38 -9.59 7.35 15.94
CA ALA A 38 -10.73 8.03 16.57
C ALA A 38 -10.39 9.48 16.96
N ALA A 39 -11.39 10.35 16.96
CA ALA A 39 -11.28 11.70 17.50
C ALA A 39 -10.74 11.70 18.94
N GLY A 40 -9.85 12.64 19.27
CA GLY A 40 -9.29 12.81 20.60
C GLY A 40 -8.51 11.60 21.16
N SER A 41 -7.99 10.72 20.31
CA SER A 41 -7.41 9.43 20.73
C SER A 41 -5.94 9.26 20.36
N LYS A 42 -5.30 8.30 21.04
CA LYS A 42 -3.95 7.84 20.75
C LYS A 42 -3.98 6.38 20.29
N THR A 43 -3.30 6.09 19.19
CA THR A 43 -3.29 4.77 18.56
C THR A 43 -1.87 4.36 18.18
N VAL A 44 -1.52 3.08 18.39
CA VAL A 44 -0.26 2.52 17.89
C VAL A 44 -0.50 1.85 16.54
N ILE A 45 0.28 2.22 15.54
CA ILE A 45 0.13 1.75 14.16
C ILE A 45 1.34 0.92 13.72
N PRO A 46 1.13 -0.16 12.96
CA PRO A 46 2.23 -0.92 12.37
C PRO A 46 2.83 -0.17 11.17
N VAL A 47 4.15 -0.18 11.07
CA VAL A 47 4.89 0.48 9.99
C VAL A 47 6.09 -0.34 9.54
N SER A 48 6.54 -0.08 8.31
CA SER A 48 7.79 -0.61 7.77
C SER A 48 8.78 0.50 7.45
N CYS A 49 10.05 0.26 7.72
CA CYS A 49 11.14 1.18 7.41
C CYS A 49 11.38 1.22 5.90
N VAL A 50 11.50 2.42 5.32
CA VAL A 50 11.83 2.63 3.89
C VAL A 50 13.11 3.43 3.69
N GLU A 51 13.99 3.40 4.70
CA GLU A 51 15.31 4.02 4.68
C GLU A 51 16.26 3.17 5.53
N GLU A 52 16.96 2.22 4.89
CA GLU A 52 17.77 1.19 5.58
C GLU A 52 19.05 1.75 6.20
N GLY A 53 19.75 2.63 5.46
CA GLY A 53 21.10 3.10 5.78
C GLY A 53 21.19 4.27 6.77
N ARG A 54 20.08 4.70 7.37
CA ARG A 54 20.07 5.75 8.41
C ARG A 54 19.67 5.18 9.75
N TRP A 55 20.37 5.55 10.81
CA TRP A 55 19.92 5.32 12.21
C TRP A 55 20.22 6.52 13.11
N SER A 56 20.30 7.71 12.50
CA SER A 56 20.50 8.98 13.18
C SER A 56 19.20 9.78 13.19
N ALA A 57 18.83 10.33 14.36
CA ALA A 57 17.63 11.14 14.49
C ALA A 57 17.81 12.48 13.74
N ARG A 58 16.85 12.81 12.86
CA ARG A 58 16.76 14.13 12.19
C ARG A 58 15.68 15.04 12.80
N SER A 59 14.73 14.46 13.51
CA SER A 59 13.62 15.16 14.17
C SER A 59 13.06 14.30 15.30
N ALA A 60 12.28 14.91 16.20
CA ALA A 60 11.49 14.18 17.20
C ALA A 60 10.17 13.63 16.62
N PHE A 61 9.66 14.24 15.55
CA PHE A 61 8.36 13.94 14.95
C PHE A 61 8.49 13.55 13.47
N PHE A 62 7.48 12.85 12.98
CA PHE A 62 7.34 12.57 11.55
C PHE A 62 6.57 13.68 10.85
N SER A 63 6.89 13.89 9.57
CA SER A 63 6.10 14.72 8.65
C SER A 63 5.58 13.84 7.51
N SER A 64 4.49 14.26 6.87
CA SER A 64 3.93 13.51 5.74
C SER A 64 4.71 13.78 4.46
N ALA A 65 5.06 12.73 3.72
CA ALA A 65 5.62 12.85 2.38
C ALA A 65 4.58 13.38 1.38
N ARG A 66 5.04 13.86 0.23
CA ARG A 66 4.17 14.29 -0.88
C ARG A 66 3.69 13.12 -1.75
N HIS A 67 3.99 11.88 -1.35
CA HIS A 67 3.75 10.67 -2.11
C HIS A 67 3.33 9.53 -1.19
N ALA A 68 2.56 8.60 -1.75
CA ALA A 68 2.39 7.26 -1.19
C ALA A 68 3.43 6.33 -1.84
N ALA A 69 3.68 5.19 -1.20
CA ALA A 69 4.42 4.09 -1.80
C ALA A 69 3.81 3.70 -3.14
N TYR A 70 4.68 3.45 -4.12
CA TYR A 70 4.28 3.04 -5.46
C TYR A 70 3.60 1.65 -5.45
N PRO A 71 2.68 1.37 -6.39
CA PRO A 71 1.86 0.15 -6.38
C PRO A 71 2.64 -1.15 -6.18
N GLU A 72 3.78 -1.34 -6.83
CA GLU A 72 4.59 -2.56 -6.66
C GLU A 72 5.06 -2.77 -5.22
N LEU A 73 5.48 -1.72 -4.50
CA LEU A 73 5.86 -1.84 -3.09
C LEU A 73 4.65 -2.15 -2.20
N ARG A 74 3.50 -1.52 -2.47
CA ARG A 74 2.26 -1.77 -1.73
C ARG A 74 1.73 -3.19 -1.96
N ARG A 75 1.81 -3.70 -3.19
CA ARG A 75 1.48 -5.09 -3.56
C ARG A 75 2.33 -6.08 -2.77
N ARG A 76 3.66 -5.98 -2.83
CA ARG A 76 4.57 -6.87 -2.09
C ARG A 76 4.31 -6.84 -0.59
N LYS A 77 4.07 -5.65 -0.04
CA LYS A 77 3.70 -5.47 1.36
C LYS A 77 2.36 -6.16 1.69
N ALA A 78 1.34 -5.98 0.86
CA ALA A 78 0.05 -6.66 1.02
C ALA A 78 0.17 -8.19 0.97
N GLU A 79 1.07 -8.71 0.14
CA GLU A 79 1.35 -10.15 0.08
C GLU A 79 1.96 -10.68 1.38
N GLN A 80 2.96 -9.98 1.93
CA GLN A 80 3.60 -10.36 3.20
C GLN A 80 2.65 -10.24 4.41
N LEU A 81 1.71 -9.29 4.36
CA LEU A 81 0.80 -8.97 5.46
C LEU A 81 -0.58 -9.64 5.33
N SER A 82 -0.76 -10.52 4.35
CA SER A 82 -2.07 -11.12 4.05
C SER A 82 -2.68 -11.92 5.21
N ALA A 83 -1.86 -12.61 6.00
CA ALA A 83 -2.32 -13.47 7.10
C ALA A 83 -2.33 -12.74 8.46
N GLU A 84 -1.28 -11.95 8.71
CA GLU A 84 -1.04 -11.24 9.96
C GLU A 84 -0.70 -9.76 9.70
N PRO A 85 -1.71 -8.93 9.42
CA PRO A 85 -1.48 -7.55 8.97
C PRO A 85 -0.87 -6.63 10.03
N MET A 86 -1.05 -6.97 11.31
CA MET A 86 -0.43 -6.26 12.44
C MET A 86 0.94 -6.83 12.83
N ALA A 87 1.44 -7.87 12.15
CA ALA A 87 2.68 -8.53 12.54
C ALA A 87 3.88 -7.58 12.42
N ARG A 88 4.62 -7.47 13.52
CA ARG A 88 5.77 -6.58 13.63
C ARG A 88 6.89 -7.04 12.71
N GLY A 89 7.28 -6.17 11.78
CA GLY A 89 8.43 -6.39 10.90
C GLY A 89 8.23 -7.46 9.83
N ALA A 90 7.04 -8.06 9.70
CA ALA A 90 6.78 -9.12 8.73
C ALA A 90 7.09 -8.71 7.28
N ALA A 91 6.79 -7.46 6.91
CA ALA A 91 7.09 -6.93 5.59
C ALA A 91 8.48 -6.26 5.45
N GLN A 92 9.29 -6.16 6.52
CA GLN A 92 10.46 -5.27 6.56
C GLN A 92 11.51 -5.62 5.50
N SER A 93 11.91 -6.89 5.40
CA SER A 93 12.92 -7.32 4.43
C SER A 93 12.44 -7.17 3.00
N ALA A 94 11.17 -7.54 2.73
CA ALA A 94 10.57 -7.40 1.40
C ALA A 94 10.46 -5.92 0.97
N VAL A 95 10.15 -5.04 1.92
CA VAL A 95 10.10 -3.59 1.67
C VAL A 95 11.48 -3.04 1.33
N TRP A 96 12.52 -3.37 2.10
CA TRP A 96 13.88 -2.92 1.79
C TRP A 96 14.41 -3.46 0.47
N GLU A 97 14.16 -4.73 0.18
CA GLU A 97 14.57 -5.34 -1.08
C GLU A 97 13.91 -4.62 -2.28
N GLU A 98 12.61 -4.34 -2.21
CA GLU A 98 11.94 -3.65 -3.30
C GLU A 98 12.38 -2.18 -3.42
N VAL A 99 12.57 -1.45 -2.32
CA VAL A 99 13.11 -0.07 -2.37
C VAL A 99 14.49 -0.06 -3.02
N ARG A 100 15.37 -1.00 -2.66
CA ARG A 100 16.70 -1.14 -3.25
C ARG A 100 16.63 -1.47 -4.74
N SER A 101 15.77 -2.42 -5.10
CA SER A 101 15.56 -2.84 -6.49
C SER A 101 15.02 -1.68 -7.34
N LYS A 102 13.98 -0.97 -6.87
CA LYS A 102 13.43 0.22 -7.55
C LYS A 102 14.48 1.33 -7.69
N SER A 103 15.23 1.62 -6.64
CA SER A 103 16.32 2.60 -6.68
C SER A 103 17.36 2.26 -7.76
N ALA A 104 17.73 0.98 -7.89
CA ALA A 104 18.64 0.53 -8.95
C ALA A 104 18.04 0.66 -10.35
N ARG A 105 16.81 0.19 -10.57
CA ARG A 105 16.10 0.28 -11.87
C ARG A 105 15.89 1.72 -12.33
N LEU A 106 15.61 2.62 -11.40
CA LEU A 106 15.44 4.05 -11.66
C LEU A 106 16.74 4.85 -11.50
N HIS A 107 17.90 4.22 -11.39
CA HIS A 107 19.20 4.89 -11.25
C HIS A 107 19.23 6.03 -10.21
N ALA A 108 18.48 5.85 -9.11
CA ALA A 108 18.31 6.86 -8.07
C ALA A 108 19.26 6.59 -6.92
N SER A 109 20.45 7.21 -6.96
CA SER A 109 21.43 7.10 -5.89
C SER A 109 20.90 7.72 -4.58
N SER A 110 20.93 6.94 -3.50
CA SER A 110 20.55 7.38 -2.16
C SER A 110 21.60 6.94 -1.14
N PRO A 111 22.27 7.86 -0.43
CA PRO A 111 23.23 7.52 0.62
C PRO A 111 22.63 6.68 1.75
N THR A 112 21.32 6.77 1.99
CA THR A 112 20.62 6.06 3.07
C THR A 112 19.65 5.00 2.56
N GLY A 113 19.53 4.80 1.26
CA GLY A 113 18.55 3.90 0.66
C GLY A 113 17.11 4.33 0.96
N ALA A 114 16.83 5.63 1.00
CA ALA A 114 15.51 6.17 1.30
C ALA A 114 14.59 6.11 0.06
N GLN A 115 13.37 5.60 0.22
CA GLN A 115 12.34 5.65 -0.83
C GLN A 115 12.12 7.09 -1.35
N ALA A 116 12.04 8.07 -0.45
CA ALA A 116 11.86 9.47 -0.81
C ALA A 116 12.93 10.03 -1.78
N ASP A 117 14.15 9.49 -1.77
CA ASP A 117 15.21 9.93 -2.69
C ASP A 117 14.96 9.45 -4.13
N ILE A 118 14.23 8.36 -4.32
CA ILE A 118 13.81 7.88 -5.66
C ILE A 118 12.84 8.90 -6.27
N PHE A 119 11.82 9.30 -5.52
CA PHE A 119 10.88 10.34 -5.93
C PHE A 119 11.60 11.65 -6.23
N LYS A 120 12.49 12.10 -5.33
CA LYS A 120 13.27 13.33 -5.52
C LYS A 120 14.13 13.29 -6.78
N THR A 121 14.76 12.15 -7.08
CA THR A 121 15.57 11.97 -8.30
C THR A 121 14.72 12.10 -9.56
N ARG A 122 13.49 11.60 -9.51
CA ARG A 122 12.54 11.56 -10.64
C ARG A 122 11.54 12.71 -10.67
N GLU A 123 11.72 13.74 -9.84
CA GLU A 123 10.72 14.81 -9.65
C GLU A 123 10.36 15.52 -10.96
N LYS A 124 11.34 15.76 -11.85
CA LYS A 124 11.10 16.40 -13.16
C LYS A 124 10.21 15.55 -14.07
N ASP A 125 10.44 14.24 -14.09
CA ASP A 125 9.66 13.29 -14.89
C ASP A 125 8.23 13.22 -14.34
N LEU A 126 8.10 13.13 -13.01
CA LEU A 126 6.81 13.13 -12.31
C LEU A 126 6.03 14.44 -12.53
N ASP A 127 6.70 15.60 -12.50
CA ASP A 127 6.10 16.92 -12.76
C ASP A 127 5.44 17.02 -14.15
N LEU A 128 6.07 16.42 -15.16
CA LEU A 128 5.54 16.40 -16.53
C LEU A 128 4.30 15.52 -16.63
N LEU A 129 4.34 14.34 -15.99
CA LEU A 129 3.26 13.36 -16.05
C LEU A 129 2.04 13.78 -15.22
N ARG A 130 2.23 14.34 -14.02
CA ARG A 130 1.14 14.77 -13.11
C ARG A 130 0.09 15.65 -13.80
N LYS A 131 0.52 16.51 -14.72
CA LYS A 131 -0.35 17.44 -15.45
C LYS A 131 -1.36 16.74 -16.37
N ARG A 132 -1.18 15.45 -16.66
CA ARG A 132 -2.05 14.64 -17.54
C ARG A 132 -3.15 13.90 -16.78
N PHE A 133 -3.09 13.83 -15.46
CA PHE A 133 -3.99 13.04 -14.63
C PHE A 133 -4.66 13.96 -13.60
N ALA A 134 -5.62 14.74 -14.07
CA ALA A 134 -6.43 15.59 -13.19
C ALA A 134 -7.45 14.74 -12.41
N LEU A 135 -7.71 15.14 -11.17
CA LEU A 135 -8.82 14.62 -10.39
C LEU A 135 -10.11 15.34 -10.79
N GLU A 136 -11.17 14.59 -11.05
CA GLU A 136 -12.49 15.16 -11.29
C GLU A 136 -13.32 15.22 -10.00
N PRO A 137 -14.24 16.20 -9.86
CA PRO A 137 -15.15 16.28 -8.73
C PRO A 137 -15.96 15.00 -8.54
N GLY A 138 -16.06 14.53 -7.29
CA GLY A 138 -16.83 13.34 -6.93
C GLY A 138 -16.09 12.00 -7.10
N HIS A 139 -14.84 12.00 -7.56
CA HIS A 139 -14.02 10.78 -7.57
C HIS A 139 -13.78 10.27 -6.15
N CYS A 140 -14.08 8.98 -5.94
CA CYS A 140 -13.83 8.25 -4.69
C CYS A 140 -12.67 7.25 -4.82
N GLY A 141 -12.04 7.17 -5.99
CA GLY A 141 -11.06 6.14 -6.26
C GLY A 141 -10.34 6.34 -7.59
N ALA A 142 -9.35 5.52 -7.81
CA ALA A 142 -8.62 5.43 -9.08
C ALA A 142 -8.28 3.97 -9.37
N VAL A 143 -8.21 3.68 -10.67
CA VAL A 143 -7.65 2.44 -11.18
C VAL A 143 -6.46 2.82 -12.04
N PHE A 144 -5.32 2.24 -11.73
CA PHE A 144 -4.05 2.47 -12.41
C PHE A 144 -3.57 1.16 -13.02
N ALA A 145 -3.14 1.19 -14.28
CA ALA A 145 -2.61 0.03 -14.97
C ALA A 145 -1.34 0.35 -15.77
N VAL A 146 -0.33 -0.51 -15.65
CA VAL A 146 0.93 -0.46 -16.42
C VAL A 146 1.35 -1.88 -16.79
N GLY A 147 1.49 -2.16 -18.08
CA GLY A 147 1.66 -3.52 -18.57
C GLY A 147 0.49 -4.42 -18.14
N ASP A 148 0.80 -5.51 -17.44
CA ASP A 148 -0.16 -6.46 -16.85
C ASP A 148 -0.47 -6.15 -15.36
N ARG A 149 0.09 -5.07 -14.83
CA ARG A 149 -0.08 -4.67 -13.43
C ARG A 149 -1.23 -3.72 -13.31
N ILE A 150 -2.13 -4.00 -12.37
CA ILE A 150 -3.28 -3.17 -12.06
C ILE A 150 -3.35 -2.92 -10.56
N CYS A 151 -3.71 -1.70 -10.21
CA CYS A 151 -3.93 -1.25 -8.85
C CYS A 151 -5.25 -0.48 -8.80
N LEU A 152 -6.10 -0.81 -7.83
CA LEU A 152 -7.31 -0.07 -7.52
C LEU A 152 -7.13 0.53 -6.12
N ASP A 153 -7.49 1.80 -5.97
CA ASP A 153 -7.59 2.48 -4.68
C ASP A 153 -8.96 3.15 -4.58
N TYR A 154 -9.63 2.98 -3.44
CA TYR A 154 -10.96 3.52 -3.14
C TYR A 154 -11.01 4.04 -1.71
N VAL A 155 -11.69 5.18 -1.50
CA VAL A 155 -12.04 5.76 -0.21
C VAL A 155 -13.49 6.25 -0.28
N SER A 156 -14.30 5.99 0.74
CA SER A 156 -15.74 6.24 0.70
C SER A 156 -16.14 7.70 0.55
N GLN A 157 -15.28 8.64 0.97
CA GLN A 157 -15.55 10.08 0.90
C GLN A 157 -14.75 10.75 -0.23
N PRO A 158 -15.41 11.42 -1.19
CA PRO A 158 -14.74 12.14 -2.27
C PRO A 158 -13.74 13.18 -1.77
N GLU A 159 -14.05 13.90 -0.68
CA GLU A 159 -13.19 14.93 -0.11
C GLU A 159 -11.92 14.33 0.49
N ALA A 160 -12.03 13.15 1.13
CA ALA A 160 -10.90 12.42 1.64
C ALA A 160 -10.03 11.88 0.51
N PHE A 161 -10.65 11.30 -0.53
CA PHE A 161 -9.93 10.84 -1.72
C PHE A 161 -9.21 12.00 -2.43
N ALA A 162 -9.85 13.17 -2.55
CA ALA A 162 -9.24 14.34 -3.17
C ALA A 162 -7.97 14.83 -2.45
N ARG A 163 -7.93 14.72 -1.12
CA ARG A 163 -6.74 15.04 -0.31
C ARG A 163 -5.64 13.99 -0.46
N LEU A 164 -6.02 12.72 -0.68
CA LEU A 164 -5.11 11.60 -0.83
C LEU A 164 -4.54 11.48 -2.26
N TYR A 165 -5.34 11.82 -3.27
CA TYR A 165 -5.04 11.59 -4.68
C TYR A 165 -3.68 12.13 -5.13
N PRO A 166 -3.23 13.34 -4.78
CA PRO A 166 -1.91 13.82 -5.18
C PRO A 166 -0.77 12.90 -4.72
N LYS A 167 -0.92 12.26 -3.56
CA LYS A 167 0.07 11.31 -3.02
C LYS A 167 0.03 9.98 -3.76
N LEU A 168 -1.16 9.45 -4.01
CA LEU A 168 -1.35 8.23 -4.79
C LEU A 168 -0.85 8.39 -6.22
N LEU A 169 -1.18 9.52 -6.86
CA LEU A 169 -0.73 9.84 -8.22
C LEU A 169 0.80 9.83 -8.31
N ASN A 170 1.51 10.41 -7.33
CA ASN A 170 2.97 10.30 -7.31
C ASN A 170 3.45 8.85 -7.23
N GLY A 171 2.82 8.02 -6.40
CA GLY A 171 3.12 6.59 -6.32
C GLY A 171 2.87 5.86 -7.66
N TYR A 172 1.72 6.10 -8.30
CA TYR A 172 1.39 5.53 -9.61
C TYR A 172 2.43 5.92 -10.66
N LEU A 173 2.74 7.21 -10.74
CA LEU A 173 3.64 7.73 -11.76
C LEU A 173 5.07 7.23 -11.58
N LEU A 174 5.50 6.92 -10.36
CA LEU A 174 6.83 6.34 -10.15
C LEU A 174 6.94 4.92 -10.73
N ASP A 175 5.87 4.12 -10.68
CA ASP A 175 5.80 2.86 -11.42
C ASP A 175 5.70 3.13 -12.94
N ALA A 176 4.89 4.11 -13.36
CA ALA A 176 4.68 4.41 -14.77
C ALA A 176 5.94 4.83 -15.54
N ILE A 177 6.90 5.49 -14.89
CA ILE A 177 8.15 5.94 -15.52
C ILE A 177 8.93 4.77 -16.16
N GLU A 178 8.83 3.56 -15.59
CA GLU A 178 9.49 2.37 -16.14
C GLU A 178 8.82 1.82 -17.41
N TRP A 179 7.63 2.34 -17.76
CA TRP A 179 6.76 1.80 -18.81
C TRP A 179 6.38 2.81 -19.91
N LEU A 180 6.99 4.00 -19.93
CA LEU A 180 6.59 5.07 -20.87
C LEU A 180 6.75 4.70 -22.35
N ASP A 181 7.70 3.82 -22.68
CA ASP A 181 7.97 3.36 -24.05
C ASP A 181 7.24 2.06 -24.42
N HIS A 182 6.29 1.61 -23.60
CA HIS A 182 5.52 0.39 -23.82
C HIS A 182 4.10 0.70 -24.33
N GLU A 183 3.46 -0.31 -24.89
CA GLU A 183 2.04 -0.21 -25.28
C GLU A 183 1.15 0.08 -24.06
N PRO A 184 0.09 0.89 -24.24
CA PRO A 184 -0.88 1.15 -23.19
C PRO A 184 -1.51 -0.14 -22.66
N ALA A 185 -1.79 -0.18 -21.35
CA ALA A 185 -2.54 -1.27 -20.76
C ALA A 185 -3.96 -1.35 -21.35
N GLY A 186 -4.40 -2.58 -21.65
CA GLY A 186 -5.74 -2.84 -22.19
C GLY A 186 -6.84 -2.60 -21.16
N TYR A 187 -7.96 -2.00 -21.59
CA TYR A 187 -9.09 -1.67 -20.71
C TYR A 187 -9.77 -2.92 -20.12
N GLU A 188 -9.71 -4.04 -20.83
CA GLU A 188 -10.24 -5.34 -20.40
C GLU A 188 -9.61 -5.86 -19.11
N LEU A 189 -8.37 -5.45 -18.80
CA LEU A 189 -7.70 -5.79 -17.55
C LEU A 189 -8.46 -5.25 -16.33
N PHE A 190 -9.10 -4.09 -16.46
CA PHE A 190 -9.89 -3.52 -15.37
C PHE A 190 -11.10 -4.38 -15.02
N ALA A 191 -11.89 -4.77 -16.02
CA ALA A 191 -13.08 -5.59 -15.80
C ALA A 191 -12.70 -6.94 -15.16
N ALA A 192 -11.63 -7.58 -15.67
CA ALA A 192 -11.13 -8.83 -15.11
C ALA A 192 -10.66 -8.67 -13.65
N HIS A 193 -9.92 -7.60 -13.34
CA HIS A 193 -9.42 -7.32 -12.00
C HIS A 193 -10.53 -6.98 -10.99
N TYR A 194 -11.53 -6.23 -11.43
CA TYR A 194 -12.72 -5.94 -10.62
C TYR A 194 -13.45 -7.24 -10.25
N LEU A 195 -13.72 -8.09 -11.23
CA LEU A 195 -14.37 -9.39 -11.00
C LEU A 195 -13.53 -10.31 -10.08
N ALA A 196 -12.20 -10.31 -10.25
CA ALA A 196 -11.31 -11.07 -9.38
C ALA A 196 -11.34 -10.52 -7.94
N THR A 197 -11.37 -9.20 -7.77
CA THR A 197 -11.46 -8.52 -6.45
C THR A 197 -12.78 -8.85 -5.76
N GLU A 198 -13.89 -8.82 -6.50
CA GLU A 198 -15.22 -9.20 -6.01
C GLU A 198 -15.26 -10.66 -5.53
N ALA A 199 -14.69 -11.57 -6.32
CA ALA A 199 -14.66 -13.00 -6.05
C ALA A 199 -13.60 -13.42 -5.00
N ALA A 200 -12.73 -12.52 -4.57
CA ALA A 200 -11.64 -12.83 -3.64
C ALA A 200 -12.17 -13.26 -2.28
N THR A 201 -11.53 -14.27 -1.70
CA THR A 201 -11.81 -14.70 -0.32
C THR A 201 -11.39 -13.60 0.64
N ARG A 202 -12.29 -13.22 1.55
CA ARG A 202 -12.10 -12.13 2.51
C ARG A 202 -11.91 -12.70 3.92
N SER A 203 -11.07 -12.03 4.70
CA SER A 203 -10.92 -12.26 6.14
C SER A 203 -10.97 -10.92 6.85
N ARG A 204 -11.48 -10.92 8.08
CA ARG A 204 -11.64 -9.73 8.92
C ARG A 204 -10.93 -9.94 10.24
N ARG A 205 -10.28 -8.89 10.72
CA ARG A 205 -9.67 -8.83 12.05
C ARG A 205 -9.87 -7.42 12.61
N PRO A 206 -9.83 -7.23 13.94
CA PRO A 206 -9.78 -5.89 14.51
C PRO A 206 -8.64 -5.07 13.91
N SER A 207 -8.93 -3.83 13.49
CA SER A 207 -7.88 -2.90 13.05
C SER A 207 -7.11 -2.33 14.24
N ALA A 208 -6.04 -1.56 13.97
CA ALA A 208 -5.32 -0.84 15.03
C ALA A 208 -6.14 0.32 15.63
N GLY A 209 -7.16 0.81 14.93
CA GLY A 209 -8.02 1.92 15.33
C GLY A 209 -9.49 1.50 15.35
N LEU A 210 -10.34 2.35 14.78
CA LEU A 210 -11.75 2.05 14.57
C LEU A 210 -11.94 1.08 13.40
N GLY A 211 -12.86 0.13 13.56
CA GLY A 211 -13.28 -0.78 12.48
C GLY A 211 -12.43 -2.04 12.35
N GLU A 212 -12.69 -2.77 11.27
CA GLU A 212 -12.08 -4.05 10.94
C GLU A 212 -11.10 -3.89 9.77
N ASP A 213 -9.91 -4.45 9.94
CA ASP A 213 -8.96 -4.68 8.85
C ASP A 213 -9.47 -5.85 8.01
N VAL A 214 -9.73 -5.58 6.73
CA VAL A 214 -10.16 -6.57 5.76
C VAL A 214 -8.95 -6.96 4.91
N ARG A 215 -8.68 -8.25 4.80
CA ARG A 215 -7.70 -8.81 3.86
C ARG A 215 -8.41 -9.69 2.85
N PHE A 216 -8.06 -9.56 1.59
CA PHE A 216 -8.61 -10.42 0.56
C PHE A 216 -7.57 -10.91 -0.44
N ARG A 217 -7.76 -12.13 -0.89
CA ARG A 217 -6.91 -12.80 -1.87
C ARG A 217 -7.75 -13.71 -2.75
N GLY A 218 -7.48 -13.66 -4.04
CA GLY A 218 -8.14 -14.47 -5.06
C GLY A 218 -7.15 -14.89 -6.13
N HIS A 219 -7.65 -15.52 -7.18
CA HIS A 219 -6.82 -15.83 -8.34
C HIS A 219 -6.38 -14.54 -9.03
N GLY A 220 -5.09 -14.24 -8.98
CA GLY A 220 -4.55 -13.05 -9.65
C GLY A 220 -4.69 -11.74 -8.85
N VAL A 221 -5.19 -11.77 -7.60
CA VAL A 221 -5.47 -10.55 -6.83
C VAL A 221 -5.11 -10.69 -5.36
N VAL A 222 -4.56 -9.62 -4.80
CA VAL A 222 -4.35 -9.42 -3.37
C VAL A 222 -4.78 -8.00 -3.01
N GLY A 223 -5.31 -7.80 -1.81
CA GLY A 223 -5.64 -6.46 -1.36
C GLY A 223 -6.07 -6.40 0.08
N SER A 224 -6.42 -5.18 0.49
CA SER A 224 -6.88 -4.87 1.82
C SER A 224 -7.92 -3.76 1.82
N GLY A 225 -8.68 -3.69 2.89
CA GLY A 225 -9.60 -2.60 3.14
C GLY A 225 -9.77 -2.34 4.63
N LEU A 226 -10.53 -1.29 4.91
CA LEU A 226 -10.95 -0.91 6.24
C LEU A 226 -12.47 -0.78 6.23
N GLU A 227 -13.14 -1.59 7.04
CA GLU A 227 -14.60 -1.53 7.22
C GLU A 227 -14.91 -0.89 8.58
N PHE A 228 -15.86 0.04 8.62
CA PHE A 228 -16.34 0.66 9.87
C PHE A 228 -17.86 0.85 9.79
N GLU A 229 -18.58 0.40 10.82
CA GLU A 229 -20.04 0.48 10.90
C GLU A 229 -20.79 -0.13 9.69
N GLY A 230 -20.23 -1.18 9.09
CA GLY A 230 -20.81 -1.87 7.92
C GLY A 230 -20.47 -1.24 6.57
N GLU A 231 -19.73 -0.13 6.56
CA GLU A 231 -19.31 0.58 5.34
C GLU A 231 -17.82 0.33 5.05
N ILE A 232 -17.48 0.17 3.77
CA ILE A 232 -16.08 0.11 3.32
C ILE A 232 -15.56 1.55 3.29
N VAL A 233 -14.75 1.92 4.28
CA VAL A 233 -14.11 3.25 4.37
C VAL A 233 -12.99 3.39 3.35
N GLN A 234 -12.24 2.31 3.15
CA GLN A 234 -11.09 2.26 2.23
C GLN A 234 -10.94 0.86 1.65
N CYS A 235 -10.54 0.77 0.39
CA CYS A 235 -10.15 -0.49 -0.25
C CYS A 235 -8.99 -0.25 -1.22
N CYS A 236 -8.02 -1.15 -1.24
CA CYS A 236 -7.01 -1.21 -2.29
C CYS A 236 -6.78 -2.66 -2.74
N SER A 237 -6.62 -2.85 -4.05
CA SER A 237 -6.30 -4.15 -4.62
C SER A 237 -5.22 -4.05 -5.67
N PHE A 238 -4.47 -5.12 -5.85
CA PHE A 238 -3.34 -5.23 -6.76
C PHE A 238 -3.45 -6.54 -7.52
N SER A 239 -3.09 -6.54 -8.81
CA SER A 239 -2.83 -7.82 -9.47
C SER A 239 -1.66 -8.51 -8.76
N SER A 240 -1.74 -9.84 -8.65
CA SER A 240 -0.75 -10.65 -7.94
C SER A 240 -0.52 -11.95 -8.69
N GLU A 241 0.73 -12.37 -8.79
CA GLU A 241 1.13 -13.60 -9.48
C GLU A 241 0.75 -14.88 -8.70
N THR A 242 0.29 -14.76 -7.45
CA THR A 242 0.03 -15.94 -6.61
C THR A 242 -1.37 -16.51 -6.86
N ALA A 243 -1.43 -17.69 -7.50
CA ALA A 243 -2.58 -18.58 -7.38
C ALA A 243 -2.82 -18.97 -5.90
N PRO A 244 -4.06 -19.23 -5.45
CA PRO A 244 -4.29 -19.70 -4.08
C PRO A 244 -3.49 -20.98 -3.83
N ALA A 245 -2.76 -21.03 -2.72
CA ALA A 245 -2.04 -22.23 -2.30
C ALA A 245 -3.02 -23.41 -2.26
N ALA A 246 -2.81 -24.39 -3.14
CA ALA A 246 -3.55 -25.63 -3.08
C ALA A 246 -3.30 -26.24 -1.69
N THR A 247 -4.34 -26.34 -0.87
CA THR A 247 -4.32 -27.14 0.35
C THR A 247 -4.04 -28.59 -0.03
N THR A 248 -2.78 -29.00 -0.03
CA THR A 248 -2.37 -30.40 -0.03
C THR A 248 -2.75 -30.99 1.33
N THR A 249 -3.97 -31.51 1.42
CA THR A 249 -4.35 -32.41 2.50
C THR A 249 -3.57 -33.70 2.31
N ILE A 250 -2.48 -33.86 3.07
CA ILE A 250 -1.78 -35.14 3.17
C ILE A 250 -2.71 -36.11 3.89
N ALA A 251 -3.38 -36.98 3.13
CA ALA A 251 -4.13 -38.09 3.70
C ALA A 251 -3.15 -39.06 4.40
N ARG A 252 -3.44 -39.41 5.66
CA ARG A 252 -2.64 -40.37 6.43
C ARG A 252 -2.73 -41.76 5.79
N PRO A 253 -1.63 -42.54 5.73
CA PRO A 253 -1.69 -43.90 5.20
C PRO A 253 -2.58 -44.77 6.09
N SER A 254 -3.61 -45.37 5.51
CA SER A 254 -4.40 -46.42 6.16
C SER A 254 -3.54 -47.66 6.38
N GLN A 255 -3.43 -48.11 7.63
CA GLN A 255 -2.83 -49.40 7.96
C GLN A 255 -3.65 -50.53 7.29
N ARG A 256 -3.01 -51.33 6.43
CA ARG A 256 -3.57 -52.61 5.98
C ARG A 256 -3.15 -53.67 6.98
N HIS A 257 -4.15 -54.25 7.65
CA HIS A 257 -4.03 -55.54 8.29
C HIS A 257 -3.73 -56.61 7.23
N GLY A 258 -2.67 -57.37 7.48
CA GLY A 258 -2.37 -58.69 6.92
C GLY A 258 -1.73 -59.50 8.04
#